data_AF-B6Q5J1-F1
#
_entry.id   AF-B6Q5J1-F1
#
_cell.length_a   1.000
_cell.length_b   1.000
_cell.length_c   1.000
_cell.angle_alpha   90.00
_cell.angle_beta   90.00
_cell.angle_gamma   90.00
#
_symmetry.space_group_name_H-M   'P 1'
#
loop_
_entity.id
_entity.type
_entity.pdbx_description
1 polymer ?
#
loop_
_entity_poly.entity_id
_entity_poly.type
_entity_poly.pdbx_seq_one_letter_code
_entity_poly.pdbx_strand_id
1 'polypeptide(L)'
;MEPVKEISHSDTLTEDDFIHREPDRPVQTSTLQDELDPTSPPPVAEEEPKKDVVKATEKPQKEKKEEPKVLAEKQKEKLRRKEKYRNLPKSKSHGQPKPTGFEKYFTEAPVTPEEYLNERSIYHSRIQEALNRYQQKRRLLEERMQVFSQYLRYGGVEVGAKMFGGVSEMELKAMDKEGIVIARSQTDISVEKMNLDIDFEHVAKAFLSLYLPDYCRPEGIHAIRLATDTIRNWLNYLLYHDATPEYTDNIKSARTYCNIAEKQLWDNQRLLANGPGDFNKANSFLFGGYYYDKGTQTEQPKAWADENLLRNRAPMAPSVAQKVVMFALAANGTDEQSTSFSNLAMKGELSAHAIQDIDGFEIVDILMPDDGIRRFYETYAPDLNVVGKVRAKAWRDPNGPPIDLAPGEALPNIHGMEFEFFVEERLLQYCYLGMKFVTTVWELNCGVFFFDEILNAYCSFYTPSLNDLMLGWKAPRDLTKKGKQEGKTSLENATTDDVAFSDEEY
;
A
#
# COMPACT_ATOMS: atom_id res chain seq x y z
N MET A 1 39.45 -45.69 -22.37
CA MET A 1 39.66 -45.87 -23.83
C MET A 1 38.64 -46.89 -24.32
N GLU A 2 37.51 -46.38 -24.81
CA GLU A 2 36.71 -46.83 -25.95
C GLU A 2 35.63 -45.74 -26.16
N PRO A 3 35.31 -45.33 -27.40
CA PRO A 3 34.54 -44.10 -27.66
C PRO A 3 33.08 -44.38 -28.05
N VAL A 4 32.14 -43.54 -27.63
CA VAL A 4 30.76 -43.59 -28.13
C VAL A 4 30.20 -42.19 -28.42
N LYS A 5 30.18 -41.90 -29.72
CA LYS A 5 29.18 -41.20 -30.55
C LYS A 5 28.55 -39.89 -30.07
N GLU A 6 28.88 -38.83 -30.82
CA GLU A 6 27.99 -37.71 -31.12
C GLU A 6 26.71 -38.19 -31.81
N ILE A 7 25.55 -37.69 -31.36
CA ILE A 7 24.35 -37.53 -32.18
C ILE A 7 23.78 -36.13 -31.87
N SER A 8 23.83 -35.26 -32.87
CA SER A 8 23.00 -34.06 -32.96
C SER A 8 21.58 -34.45 -33.34
N HIS A 9 20.56 -33.90 -32.69
CA HIS A 9 19.40 -33.32 -33.38
C HIS A 9 18.65 -32.36 -32.45
N SER A 10 18.36 -31.20 -33.03
CA SER A 10 17.41 -30.18 -32.64
C SER A 10 16.05 -30.75 -32.25
N ASP A 11 15.42 -30.19 -31.21
CA ASP A 11 13.97 -30.01 -31.18
C ASP A 11 13.59 -28.79 -30.32
N THR A 12 12.93 -27.86 -31.00
CA THR A 12 12.28 -26.64 -30.51
C THR A 12 11.03 -26.99 -29.71
N LEU A 13 10.91 -26.48 -28.49
CA LEU A 13 9.71 -26.57 -27.66
C LEU A 13 8.75 -25.43 -28.03
N THR A 14 7.57 -25.78 -28.54
CA THR A 14 6.43 -24.89 -28.81
C THR A 14 5.39 -24.95 -27.67
N GLU A 15 4.69 -23.83 -27.46
CA GLU A 15 3.83 -23.48 -26.30
C GLU A 15 2.52 -24.28 -26.08
N ASP A 16 2.34 -25.48 -26.65
CA ASP A 16 1.01 -26.13 -26.68
C ASP A 16 0.79 -27.35 -25.75
N ASP A 17 1.71 -27.67 -24.83
CA ASP A 17 1.63 -28.92 -24.03
C ASP A 17 1.01 -28.78 -22.61
N PHE A 18 0.24 -27.72 -22.32
CA PHE A 18 -0.41 -27.54 -21.00
C PHE A 18 -1.93 -27.43 -21.03
N ILE A 19 -2.63 -28.20 -21.87
CA ILE A 19 -4.08 -28.38 -21.72
C ILE A 19 -4.46 -29.84 -22.01
N HIS A 20 -4.77 -30.59 -20.94
CA HIS A 20 -5.90 -31.52 -20.82
C HIS A 20 -5.64 -32.61 -19.78
N ARG A 21 -6.23 -32.45 -18.59
CA ARG A 21 -6.87 -33.53 -17.81
C ARG A 21 -7.68 -32.95 -16.64
N GLU A 22 -8.97 -32.81 -16.86
CA GLU A 22 -10.01 -32.96 -15.82
C GLU A 22 -10.98 -34.06 -16.30
N PRO A 23 -11.66 -34.76 -15.37
CA PRO A 23 -13.08 -34.43 -15.23
C PRO A 23 -13.66 -34.46 -13.80
N ASP A 24 -14.71 -33.64 -13.66
CA ASP A 24 -15.91 -33.73 -12.80
C ASP A 24 -15.87 -33.37 -11.29
N ARG A 25 -16.24 -32.12 -10.96
CA ARG A 25 -17.45 -31.75 -10.16
C ARG A 25 -17.64 -30.22 -10.03
N PRO A 26 -18.88 -29.74 -9.77
CA PRO A 26 -19.31 -28.38 -10.13
C PRO A 26 -18.86 -27.32 -9.13
N VAL A 27 -18.29 -26.23 -9.65
CA VAL A 27 -18.00 -25.00 -8.90
C VAL A 27 -19.27 -24.18 -8.75
N GLN A 28 -19.68 -23.94 -7.50
CA GLN A 28 -20.65 -22.90 -7.16
C GLN A 28 -19.99 -21.53 -7.29
N THR A 29 -20.09 -20.92 -8.47
CA THR A 29 -19.95 -19.48 -8.67
C THR A 29 -21.27 -18.81 -8.25
N SER A 30 -21.44 -18.44 -6.99
CA SER A 30 -22.62 -17.65 -6.59
C SER A 30 -22.41 -16.60 -5.49
N THR A 31 -21.18 -16.31 -5.06
CA THR A 31 -20.93 -15.36 -3.95
C THR A 31 -20.31 -14.03 -4.36
N LEU A 32 -20.12 -13.76 -5.65
CA LEU A 32 -19.53 -12.50 -6.15
C LEU A 32 -20.54 -11.57 -6.86
N GLN A 33 -21.81 -11.94 -6.95
CA GLN A 33 -22.85 -11.13 -7.61
C GLN A 33 -23.80 -10.39 -6.64
N ASP A 34 -23.89 -10.79 -5.37
CA ASP A 34 -24.88 -10.25 -4.43
C ASP A 34 -24.46 -8.96 -3.69
N GLU A 35 -23.22 -8.47 -3.85
CA GLU A 35 -22.78 -7.19 -3.24
C GLU A 35 -22.67 -6.02 -4.24
N LEU A 36 -23.18 -6.18 -5.48
CA LEU A 36 -22.98 -5.21 -6.56
C LEU A 36 -24.19 -4.34 -6.95
N ASP A 37 -25.32 -4.38 -6.23
CA ASP A 37 -26.47 -3.53 -6.54
C ASP A 37 -26.71 -2.41 -5.51
N PRO A 38 -26.68 -1.12 -5.90
CA PRO A 38 -27.26 -0.05 -5.11
C PRO A 38 -28.80 -0.10 -5.23
N THR A 39 -29.46 -0.37 -4.11
CA THR A 39 -30.92 -0.25 -3.95
C THR A 39 -31.45 1.08 -4.52
N SER A 40 -32.40 0.97 -5.44
CA SER A 40 -33.17 2.07 -6.02
C SER A 40 -33.91 2.91 -4.96
N PRO A 41 -34.04 4.24 -5.16
CA PRO A 41 -34.81 5.09 -4.24
C PRO A 41 -36.34 4.89 -4.42
N PRO A 42 -37.15 5.00 -3.35
CA PRO A 42 -38.61 4.91 -3.42
C PRO A 42 -39.23 6.19 -4.03
N PRO A 43 -40.49 6.10 -4.54
CA PRO A 43 -41.07 7.12 -5.39
C PRO A 43 -41.55 8.36 -4.63
N VAL A 44 -41.46 9.49 -5.32
CA VAL A 44 -41.94 10.81 -4.92
C VAL A 44 -43.47 10.82 -4.86
N ALA A 45 -44.03 11.21 -3.72
CA ALA A 45 -45.43 11.62 -3.59
C ALA A 45 -45.47 13.14 -3.37
N GLU A 46 -46.26 13.82 -4.20
CA GLU A 46 -46.58 15.24 -4.11
C GLU A 46 -47.41 15.53 -2.84
N GLU A 47 -47.04 16.56 -2.08
CA GLU A 47 -48.02 17.37 -1.34
C GLU A 47 -47.46 18.76 -0.99
N GLU A 48 -48.32 19.77 -1.16
CA GLU A 48 -48.08 21.21 -1.16
C GLU A 48 -47.97 21.85 0.26
N PRO A 49 -47.59 23.14 0.37
CA PRO A 49 -46.84 23.68 1.52
C PRO A 49 -47.71 24.31 2.62
N LYS A 50 -47.25 24.21 3.89
CA LYS A 50 -47.77 25.04 5.00
C LYS A 50 -46.70 25.51 6.00
N LYS A 51 -46.50 26.84 5.96
CA LYS A 51 -46.41 27.84 7.05
C LYS A 51 -45.76 27.49 8.40
N ASP A 52 -44.76 28.32 8.71
CA ASP A 52 -44.51 29.07 9.95
C ASP A 52 -44.68 28.38 11.31
N VAL A 53 -43.62 28.41 12.13
CA VAL A 53 -43.49 29.24 13.35
C VAL A 53 -42.29 28.70 14.16
N VAL A 54 -41.18 29.45 14.19
CA VAL A 54 -40.13 29.29 15.20
C VAL A 54 -40.36 30.34 16.27
N LYS A 55 -40.53 29.87 17.51
CA LYS A 55 -40.74 30.67 18.71
C LYS A 55 -39.37 31.07 19.29
N ALA A 56 -39.27 32.35 19.65
CA ALA A 56 -38.07 33.03 20.14
C ALA A 56 -37.58 32.55 21.52
N THR A 57 -36.28 32.72 21.77
CA THR A 57 -35.79 33.32 23.03
C THR A 57 -34.39 33.94 22.83
N GLU A 58 -34.34 35.25 23.01
CA GLU A 58 -33.16 36.14 23.02
C GLU A 58 -32.31 35.92 24.31
N LYS A 59 -31.03 36.29 24.44
CA LYS A 59 -30.40 37.65 24.47
C LYS A 59 -28.85 37.48 24.69
N PRO A 60 -28.01 38.54 24.81
CA PRO A 60 -27.56 39.48 23.77
C PRO A 60 -26.05 39.85 23.90
N GLN A 61 -25.27 40.06 22.82
CA GLN A 61 -24.03 40.86 22.92
C GLN A 61 -23.77 41.80 21.73
N LYS A 62 -24.09 43.07 22.01
CA LYS A 62 -23.47 44.35 21.59
C LYS A 62 -22.98 44.52 20.15
N GLU A 63 -23.82 45.20 19.37
CA GLU A 63 -23.45 46.03 18.22
C GLU A 63 -22.48 47.15 18.61
N LYS A 64 -21.36 47.25 17.90
CA LYS A 64 -20.72 48.54 17.60
C LYS A 64 -21.14 48.92 16.19
N LYS A 65 -21.92 50.00 16.07
CA LYS A 65 -22.25 50.67 14.81
C LYS A 65 -20.98 51.29 14.22
N GLU A 66 -20.49 50.75 13.11
CA GLU A 66 -19.67 51.50 12.16
C GLU A 66 -20.53 51.88 10.96
N GLU A 67 -20.49 53.16 10.60
CA GLU A 67 -21.21 53.73 9.46
C GLU A 67 -20.76 53.10 8.13
N PRO A 68 -21.68 52.86 7.18
CA PRO A 68 -21.33 52.24 5.91
C PRO A 68 -20.49 53.21 5.05
N LYS A 69 -19.22 52.86 4.83
CA LYS A 69 -18.36 53.53 3.84
C LYS A 69 -19.02 53.46 2.47
N VAL A 70 -19.38 54.62 1.92
CA VAL A 70 -19.90 54.78 0.57
C VAL A 70 -18.82 54.34 -0.43
N LEU A 71 -18.99 53.14 -1.01
CA LEU A 71 -18.14 52.64 -2.10
C LEU A 71 -18.14 53.62 -3.27
N ALA A 72 -16.93 54.04 -3.69
CA ALA A 72 -16.74 54.91 -4.84
C ALA A 72 -17.29 54.26 -6.12
N GLU A 73 -17.79 55.07 -7.04
CA GLU A 73 -18.47 54.62 -8.27
C GLU A 73 -17.61 53.66 -9.11
N LYS A 74 -16.29 53.87 -9.12
CA LYS A 74 -15.29 52.98 -9.76
C LYS A 74 -15.20 51.59 -9.11
N GLN A 75 -15.41 51.48 -7.80
CA GLN A 75 -15.40 50.20 -7.08
C GLN A 75 -16.72 49.43 -7.33
N LYS A 76 -17.85 50.14 -7.39
CA LYS A 76 -19.14 49.57 -7.79
C LYS A 76 -19.11 49.10 -9.25
N GLU A 77 -18.46 49.83 -10.15
CA GLU A 77 -18.31 49.40 -11.55
C GLU A 77 -17.42 48.15 -11.69
N LYS A 78 -16.31 48.06 -10.94
CA LYS A 78 -15.47 46.85 -10.90
C LYS A 78 -16.23 45.62 -10.36
N LEU A 79 -17.05 45.79 -9.33
CA LEU A 79 -17.88 44.71 -8.79
C LEU A 79 -18.98 44.29 -9.79
N ARG A 80 -19.65 45.26 -10.44
CA ARG A 80 -20.65 44.98 -11.49
C ARG A 80 -20.04 44.32 -12.74
N ARG A 81 -18.80 44.66 -13.11
CA ARG A 81 -18.04 43.95 -14.16
C ARG A 81 -17.72 42.52 -13.73
N LYS A 82 -17.22 42.30 -12.52
CA LYS A 82 -16.96 40.95 -11.98
C LYS A 82 -18.23 40.09 -11.91
N GLU A 83 -19.37 40.68 -11.52
CA GLU A 83 -20.66 40.01 -11.52
C GLU A 83 -21.17 39.67 -12.92
N LYS A 84 -20.99 40.57 -13.89
CA LYS A 84 -21.29 40.28 -15.30
C LYS A 84 -20.45 39.12 -15.82
N TYR A 85 -19.15 39.06 -15.55
CA TYR A 85 -18.30 37.92 -15.95
C TYR A 85 -18.63 36.62 -15.21
N ARG A 86 -19.18 36.68 -14.00
CA ARG A 86 -19.63 35.51 -13.23
C ARG A 86 -20.94 34.92 -13.77
N ASN A 87 -21.77 35.75 -14.40
CA ASN A 87 -23.08 35.37 -14.93
C ASN A 87 -23.12 35.17 -16.45
N LEU A 88 -21.98 35.24 -17.15
CA LEU A 88 -21.93 34.76 -18.53
C LEU A 88 -22.05 33.23 -18.52
N PRO A 89 -23.00 32.63 -19.27
CA PRO A 89 -23.01 31.19 -19.45
C PRO A 89 -21.66 30.80 -20.06
N LYS A 90 -20.90 29.94 -19.35
CA LYS A 90 -19.66 29.37 -19.88
C LYS A 90 -20.02 28.77 -21.24
N SER A 91 -19.52 29.37 -22.32
CA SER A 91 -19.78 28.88 -23.67
C SER A 91 -19.38 27.41 -23.70
N LYS A 92 -20.27 26.56 -24.18
CA LYS A 92 -20.07 25.11 -24.36
C LYS A 92 -19.09 24.80 -25.51
N SER A 93 -18.02 25.60 -25.64
CA SER A 93 -16.99 25.49 -26.67
C SER A 93 -15.57 25.78 -26.16
N HIS A 94 -15.37 25.83 -24.84
CA HIS A 94 -14.02 25.62 -24.29
C HIS A 94 -13.81 24.10 -24.28
N GLY A 95 -12.80 23.63 -25.03
CA GLY A 95 -12.58 22.23 -25.38
C GLY A 95 -12.92 21.24 -24.27
N GLN A 96 -13.57 20.14 -24.66
CA GLN A 96 -13.88 19.03 -23.76
C GLN A 96 -12.69 18.77 -22.83
N PRO A 97 -12.92 18.63 -21.51
CA PRO A 97 -11.83 18.39 -20.58
C PRO A 97 -11.01 17.21 -21.08
N LYS A 98 -9.68 17.34 -21.04
CA LYS A 98 -8.76 16.27 -21.48
C LYS A 98 -9.22 14.93 -20.91
N PRO A 99 -9.17 13.85 -21.70
CA PRO A 99 -9.57 12.54 -21.21
C PRO A 99 -8.73 12.18 -19.97
N THR A 100 -9.38 11.56 -18.99
CA THR A 100 -8.68 11.06 -17.80
C THR A 100 -7.84 9.85 -18.17
N GLY A 101 -8.41 8.98 -19.01
CA GLY A 101 -7.78 7.76 -19.48
C GLY A 101 -7.71 6.64 -18.44
N PHE A 102 -8.52 6.75 -17.39
CA PHE A 102 -8.69 5.76 -16.30
C PHE A 102 -10.09 5.15 -16.30
N GLU A 103 -10.89 5.40 -17.35
CA GLU A 103 -12.25 4.87 -17.47
C GLU A 103 -12.20 3.39 -17.92
N LYS A 104 -13.15 2.57 -17.44
CA LYS A 104 -13.17 1.10 -17.65
C LYS A 104 -13.07 0.66 -19.11
N TYR A 105 -13.55 1.48 -20.05
CA TYR A 105 -13.54 1.22 -21.49
C TYR A 105 -12.66 2.21 -22.27
N PHE A 106 -11.79 2.94 -21.57
CA PHE A 106 -10.86 3.83 -22.24
C PHE A 106 -9.90 3.02 -23.10
N THR A 107 -9.81 3.40 -24.37
CA THR A 107 -8.82 2.89 -25.31
C THR A 107 -8.09 4.10 -25.89
N GLU A 108 -6.77 4.02 -25.95
CA GLU A 108 -5.96 5.01 -26.63
C GLU A 108 -6.41 5.10 -28.10
N ALA A 109 -6.52 6.33 -28.61
CA ALA A 109 -6.81 6.54 -30.01
C ALA A 109 -5.71 5.88 -30.86
N PRO A 110 -6.08 5.14 -31.93
CA PRO A 110 -5.11 4.43 -32.75
C PRO A 110 -4.05 5.40 -33.29
N VAL A 111 -2.79 5.11 -33.03
CA VAL A 111 -1.65 5.89 -33.54
C VAL A 111 -1.57 5.69 -35.05
N THR A 112 -1.60 6.79 -35.81
CA THR A 112 -1.39 6.69 -37.26
C THR A 112 0.06 6.28 -37.56
N PRO A 113 0.35 5.58 -38.67
CA PRO A 113 1.72 5.18 -39.00
C PRO A 113 2.71 6.36 -39.07
N GLU A 114 2.24 7.53 -39.52
CA GLU A 114 3.03 8.76 -39.56
C GLU A 114 3.33 9.31 -38.16
N GLU A 115 2.34 9.31 -37.26
CA GLU A 115 2.54 9.68 -35.86
C GLU A 115 3.49 8.71 -35.16
N TYR A 116 3.39 7.41 -35.41
CA TYR A 116 4.28 6.41 -34.82
C TYR A 116 5.74 6.61 -35.26
N LEU A 117 5.98 6.85 -36.55
CA LEU A 117 7.33 7.14 -37.06
C LEU A 117 7.88 8.45 -36.49
N ASN A 118 7.03 9.47 -36.37
CA ASN A 118 7.41 10.75 -35.78
C ASN A 118 7.74 10.59 -34.28
N GLU A 119 6.86 9.95 -33.50
CA GLU A 119 7.07 9.66 -32.08
C GLU A 119 8.37 8.87 -31.86
N ARG A 120 8.64 7.84 -32.67
CA ARG A 120 9.87 7.05 -32.61
C ARG A 120 11.14 7.88 -32.89
N SER A 121 11.05 8.91 -33.73
CA SER A 121 12.19 9.78 -34.05
C SER A 121 12.52 10.81 -32.96
N ILE A 122 11.56 11.12 -32.08
CA ILE A 122 11.69 12.20 -31.08
C ILE A 122 12.34 11.69 -29.77
N TYR A 123 12.28 10.40 -29.49
CA TYR A 123 12.83 9.79 -28.27
C TYR A 123 14.38 9.67 -28.32
N HIS A 124 15.09 10.80 -28.24
CA HIS A 124 16.54 10.87 -28.01
C HIS A 124 16.88 10.88 -26.51
N SER A 125 16.02 11.49 -25.67
CA SER A 125 15.97 11.42 -24.20
C SER A 125 14.64 10.79 -23.74
N ARG A 126 14.48 9.51 -24.09
CA ARG A 126 13.20 8.79 -24.28
C ARG A 126 12.15 8.97 -23.19
N ILE A 127 12.56 8.78 -21.93
CA ILE A 127 11.63 8.73 -20.79
C ILE A 127 11.10 10.12 -20.45
N GLN A 128 11.95 11.15 -20.46
CA GLN A 128 11.54 12.52 -20.14
C GLN A 128 10.48 13.04 -21.12
N GLU A 129 10.68 12.79 -22.41
CA GLU A 129 9.75 13.23 -23.44
C GLU A 129 8.45 12.41 -23.43
N ALA A 130 8.53 11.10 -23.17
CA ALA A 130 7.35 10.27 -22.97
C ALA A 130 6.52 10.74 -21.77
N LEU A 131 7.19 11.12 -20.67
CA LEU A 131 6.54 11.60 -19.45
C LEU A 131 5.82 12.93 -19.67
N ASN A 132 6.48 13.85 -20.35
CA ASN A 132 5.91 15.12 -20.77
C ASN A 132 4.64 14.90 -21.60
N ARG A 133 4.70 14.04 -22.63
CA ARG A 133 3.55 13.74 -23.50
C ARG A 133 2.42 13.04 -22.76
N TYR A 134 2.73 12.14 -21.84
CA TYR A 134 1.73 11.47 -21.00
C TYR A 134 0.94 12.47 -20.15
N GLN A 135 1.63 13.38 -19.46
CA GLN A 135 1.00 14.44 -18.68
C GLN A 135 0.23 15.45 -19.53
N GLN A 136 0.59 15.59 -20.81
CA GLN A 136 -0.18 16.42 -21.74
C GLN A 136 -1.46 15.76 -22.24
N LYS A 137 -1.39 14.49 -22.66
CA LYS A 137 -2.51 13.75 -23.24
C LYS A 137 -3.57 13.43 -22.18
N ARG A 138 -3.20 13.34 -20.90
CA ARG A 138 -4.11 12.96 -19.80
C ARG A 138 -4.35 14.06 -18.79
N ARG A 139 -5.53 14.02 -18.16
CA ARG A 139 -5.80 14.76 -16.92
C ARG A 139 -5.72 13.82 -15.74
N LEU A 140 -4.61 13.88 -15.00
CA LEU A 140 -4.49 13.22 -13.70
C LEU A 140 -5.27 14.04 -12.66
N LEU A 141 -6.22 13.39 -11.98
CA LEU A 141 -6.88 13.96 -10.80
C LEU A 141 -5.89 14.04 -9.64
N GLU A 142 -6.21 14.83 -8.62
CA GLU A 142 -5.29 15.16 -7.52
C GLU A 142 -4.67 13.92 -6.86
N GLU A 143 -5.48 12.95 -6.43
CA GLU A 143 -5.01 11.70 -5.81
C GLU A 143 -4.07 10.91 -6.74
N ARG A 144 -4.42 10.79 -8.02
CA ARG A 144 -3.57 10.09 -9.01
C ARG A 144 -2.28 10.85 -9.26
N MET A 145 -2.33 12.18 -9.31
CA MET A 145 -1.15 13.02 -9.48
C MET A 145 -0.19 12.87 -8.29
N GLN A 146 -0.73 12.81 -7.06
CA GLN A 146 0.07 12.62 -5.86
C GLN A 146 0.81 11.28 -5.89
N VAL A 147 0.10 10.17 -6.13
CA VAL A 147 0.73 8.84 -6.20
C VAL A 147 1.71 8.76 -7.38
N PHE A 148 1.35 9.30 -8.54
CA PHE A 148 2.25 9.31 -9.69
C PHE A 148 3.52 10.10 -9.41
N SER A 149 3.40 11.26 -8.77
CA SER A 149 4.55 12.07 -8.37
C SER A 149 5.46 11.35 -7.38
N GLN A 150 4.89 10.62 -6.43
CA GLN A 150 5.65 9.82 -5.47
C GLN A 150 6.37 8.66 -6.16
N TYR A 151 5.70 7.93 -7.04
CA TYR A 151 6.30 6.85 -7.84
C TYR A 151 7.47 7.35 -8.68
N LEU A 152 7.30 8.47 -9.38
CA LEU A 152 8.35 9.10 -10.17
C LEU A 152 9.53 9.56 -9.32
N ARG A 153 9.27 10.22 -8.17
CA ARG A 153 10.32 10.63 -7.23
C ARG A 153 11.10 9.43 -6.69
N TYR A 154 10.41 8.36 -6.35
CA TYR A 154 11.02 7.12 -5.89
C TYR A 154 11.89 6.49 -6.99
N GLY A 155 11.48 6.58 -8.26
CA GLY A 155 12.28 6.20 -9.42
C GLY A 155 13.36 7.21 -9.82
N GLY A 156 13.65 8.22 -9.01
CA GLY A 156 14.72 9.19 -9.23
C GLY A 156 14.35 10.42 -10.06
N VAL A 157 13.11 10.55 -10.55
CA VAL A 157 12.63 11.71 -11.31
C VAL A 157 12.33 12.88 -10.37
N GLU A 158 12.81 14.06 -10.69
CA GLU A 158 12.51 15.26 -9.91
C GLU A 158 11.11 15.74 -10.27
N VAL A 159 10.22 15.81 -9.29
CA VAL A 159 8.84 16.28 -9.50
C VAL A 159 8.60 17.55 -8.71
N GLY A 160 8.29 18.65 -9.40
CA GLY A 160 8.03 19.95 -8.80
C GLY A 160 7.77 21.04 -9.84
N ALA A 161 7.08 22.11 -9.43
CA ALA A 161 6.98 23.30 -10.26
C ALA A 161 8.38 23.89 -10.44
N LYS A 162 8.82 24.08 -11.70
CA LYS A 162 10.09 24.77 -12.00
C LYS A 162 10.02 26.18 -11.41
N MET A 163 10.59 26.38 -10.21
CA MET A 163 10.44 27.61 -9.42
C MET A 163 11.01 28.87 -10.10
N PHE A 164 11.72 28.72 -11.22
CA PHE A 164 12.28 29.81 -12.02
C PHE A 164 11.75 29.87 -13.48
N GLY A 165 10.76 29.05 -13.83
CA GLY A 165 10.27 28.89 -15.21
C GLY A 165 8.89 29.49 -15.46
N GLY A 166 8.53 30.60 -14.82
CA GLY A 166 7.26 31.28 -15.04
C GLY A 166 7.17 31.89 -16.43
N VAL A 167 6.98 31.05 -17.47
CA VAL A 167 6.80 31.49 -18.85
C VAL A 167 5.49 32.26 -18.93
N SER A 168 5.56 33.53 -19.34
CA SER A 168 4.38 34.39 -19.45
C SER A 168 3.41 33.85 -20.52
N GLU A 169 2.13 34.19 -20.42
CA GLU A 169 1.13 33.76 -21.41
C GLU A 169 1.44 34.28 -22.83
N MET A 170 2.24 35.35 -22.96
CA MET A 170 2.76 35.84 -24.23
C MET A 170 3.90 34.97 -24.78
N GLU A 171 4.84 34.55 -23.94
CA GLU A 171 5.95 33.66 -24.35
C GLU A 171 5.43 32.26 -24.70
N LEU A 172 4.42 31.75 -23.99
CA LEU A 172 3.74 30.50 -24.33
C LEU A 172 3.02 30.56 -25.69
N LYS A 173 2.60 31.74 -26.16
CA LYS A 173 2.00 31.91 -27.49
C LYS A 173 3.04 32.03 -28.61
N ALA A 174 4.29 32.36 -28.26
CA ALA A 174 5.41 32.46 -29.19
C ALA A 174 6.21 31.15 -29.30
N MET A 175 6.08 30.25 -28.32
CA MET A 175 6.68 28.91 -28.35
C MET A 175 5.92 27.98 -29.30
N ASP A 176 6.65 27.07 -29.92
CA ASP A 176 6.08 25.94 -30.64
C ASP A 176 5.38 24.97 -29.68
N LYS A 177 4.62 24.03 -30.25
CA LYS A 177 3.86 23.05 -29.45
C LYS A 177 4.78 22.27 -28.50
N GLU A 178 6.00 21.97 -28.93
CA GLU A 178 7.02 21.22 -28.18
C GLU A 178 7.64 22.06 -27.05
N GLY A 179 7.97 23.34 -27.29
CA GLY A 179 8.44 24.27 -26.27
C GLY A 179 7.41 24.54 -25.17
N ILE A 180 6.11 24.61 -25.52
CA ILE A 180 5.01 24.71 -24.53
C ILE A 180 4.94 23.45 -23.65
N VAL A 181 5.23 22.27 -24.22
CA VAL A 181 5.27 21.01 -23.47
C VAL A 181 6.35 21.07 -22.40
N ILE A 182 7.57 21.39 -22.80
CA ILE A 182 8.74 21.40 -21.92
C ILE A 182 8.60 22.49 -20.85
N ALA A 183 8.07 23.66 -21.21
CA ALA A 183 7.84 24.78 -20.30
C ALA A 183 6.78 24.46 -19.23
N ARG A 184 5.80 23.61 -19.54
CA ARG A 184 4.74 23.19 -18.61
C ARG A 184 5.06 21.90 -17.85
N SER A 185 6.16 21.24 -18.18
CA SER A 185 6.56 20.00 -17.53
C SER A 185 6.84 20.24 -16.04
N GLN A 186 6.25 19.39 -15.20
CA GLN A 186 6.46 19.36 -13.75
C GLN A 186 7.48 18.31 -13.33
N THR A 187 8.13 17.68 -14.30
CA THR A 187 9.02 16.53 -14.10
C THR A 187 10.33 16.78 -14.82
N ASP A 188 11.45 16.48 -14.18
CA ASP A 188 12.78 16.64 -14.77
C ASP A 188 13.68 15.48 -14.35
N ILE A 189 14.43 14.93 -15.30
CA ILE A 189 15.48 13.95 -15.03
C ILE A 189 16.80 14.70 -15.17
N SER A 190 17.55 14.85 -14.08
CA SER A 190 18.83 15.55 -14.10
C SER A 190 19.83 14.81 -15.01
N VAL A 191 20.73 15.56 -15.64
CA VAL A 191 21.74 15.00 -16.57
C VAL A 191 22.60 13.93 -15.90
N GLU A 192 22.88 14.09 -14.61
CA GLU A 192 23.62 13.10 -13.80
C GLU A 192 22.87 11.77 -13.70
N LYS A 193 21.55 11.81 -13.59
CA LYS A 193 20.68 10.64 -13.49
C LYS A 193 20.36 10.00 -14.84
N MET A 194 20.53 10.72 -15.96
CA MET A 194 20.31 10.17 -17.30
C MET A 194 21.26 9.02 -17.66
N ASN A 195 22.41 8.92 -16.98
CA ASN A 195 23.40 7.87 -17.19
C ASN A 195 23.23 6.69 -16.22
N LEU A 196 22.23 6.72 -15.34
CA LEU A 196 21.94 5.61 -14.43
C LEU A 196 21.17 4.52 -15.15
N ASP A 197 21.36 3.28 -14.70
CA ASP A 197 20.62 2.13 -15.19
C ASP A 197 19.13 2.27 -14.88
N ILE A 198 18.29 1.97 -15.87
CA ILE A 198 16.83 2.05 -15.76
C ILE A 198 16.29 0.65 -15.51
N ASP A 199 15.58 0.47 -14.40
CA ASP A 199 14.91 -0.77 -14.05
C ASP A 199 13.47 -0.49 -13.55
N PHE A 200 12.50 -0.60 -14.44
CA PHE A 200 11.08 -0.43 -14.13
C PHE A 200 10.56 -1.55 -13.22
N GLU A 201 11.04 -2.78 -13.37
CA GLU A 201 10.61 -3.91 -12.55
C GLU A 201 11.04 -3.73 -11.09
N HIS A 202 12.33 -3.42 -10.86
CA HIS A 202 12.85 -3.19 -9.52
C HIS A 202 12.17 -2.00 -8.84
N VAL A 203 12.04 -0.87 -9.54
CA VAL A 203 11.37 0.33 -9.00
C VAL A 203 9.90 0.04 -8.68
N ALA A 204 9.17 -0.68 -9.56
CA ALA A 204 7.78 -1.04 -9.29
C ALA A 204 7.65 -1.99 -8.08
N LYS A 205 8.51 -3.01 -7.97
CA LYS A 205 8.52 -3.92 -6.82
C LYS A 205 8.78 -3.18 -5.52
N ALA A 206 9.86 -2.42 -5.46
CA ALA A 206 10.27 -1.73 -4.23
C ALA A 206 9.26 -0.65 -3.83
N PHE A 207 8.74 0.10 -4.81
CA PHE A 207 7.68 1.07 -4.55
C PHE A 207 6.41 0.40 -4.02
N LEU A 208 5.92 -0.67 -4.66
CA LEU A 208 4.65 -1.30 -4.30
C LEU A 208 4.74 -2.16 -3.04
N SER A 209 5.89 -2.76 -2.75
CA SER A 209 6.04 -3.69 -1.61
C SER A 209 6.52 -3.03 -0.32
N LEU A 210 7.14 -1.85 -0.39
CA LEU A 210 7.69 -1.14 0.77
C LEU A 210 7.23 0.32 0.81
N TYR A 211 7.55 1.12 -0.22
CA TYR A 211 7.31 2.57 -0.15
C TYR A 211 5.82 2.95 -0.03
N LEU A 212 4.97 2.34 -0.87
CA LEU A 212 3.54 2.58 -0.89
C LEU A 212 2.87 2.20 0.43
N PRO A 213 3.02 0.97 0.98
CA PRO A 213 2.41 0.61 2.26
C PRO A 213 2.96 1.42 3.43
N ASP A 214 4.28 1.65 3.52
CA ASP A 214 4.87 2.21 4.75
C ASP A 214 4.83 3.75 4.80
N TYR A 215 4.94 4.43 3.65
CA TYR A 215 4.99 5.90 3.57
C TYR A 215 3.71 6.53 3.04
N CYS A 216 3.09 5.92 2.04
CA CYS A 216 1.85 6.47 1.46
C CYS A 216 0.61 6.01 2.22
N ARG A 217 0.67 4.82 2.84
CA ARG A 217 -0.38 4.19 3.67
C ARG A 217 -1.77 4.33 3.04
N PRO A 218 -1.98 3.84 1.80
CA PRO A 218 -3.28 3.97 1.14
C PRO A 218 -4.36 3.27 1.97
N GLU A 219 -5.42 3.99 2.34
CA GLU A 219 -6.50 3.41 3.15
C GLU A 219 -7.54 2.71 2.25
N GLY A 220 -7.65 1.39 2.41
CA GLY A 220 -8.67 0.59 1.73
C GLY A 220 -8.37 0.27 0.27
N ILE A 221 -9.17 -0.64 -0.28
CA ILE A 221 -8.98 -1.19 -1.62
C ILE A 221 -9.05 -0.14 -2.74
N HIS A 222 -9.82 0.94 -2.56
CA HIS A 222 -9.95 1.98 -3.58
C HIS A 222 -8.64 2.76 -3.76
N ALA A 223 -7.98 3.14 -2.66
CA ALA A 223 -6.71 3.85 -2.70
C ALA A 223 -5.58 2.96 -3.27
N ILE A 224 -5.56 1.67 -2.88
CA ILE A 224 -4.62 0.68 -3.43
C ILE A 224 -4.79 0.55 -4.95
N ARG A 225 -6.03 0.35 -5.41
CA ARG A 225 -6.37 0.29 -6.85
C ARG A 225 -5.99 1.56 -7.58
N LEU A 226 -6.30 2.71 -7.01
CA LEU A 226 -5.94 3.99 -7.60
C LEU A 226 -4.42 4.08 -7.82
N ALA A 227 -3.61 3.63 -6.85
CA ALA A 227 -2.16 3.63 -6.95
C ALA A 227 -1.65 2.65 -8.02
N THR A 228 -2.03 1.37 -7.95
CA THR A 228 -1.59 0.33 -8.88
C THR A 228 -2.04 0.62 -10.32
N ASP A 229 -3.28 1.08 -10.51
CA ASP A 229 -3.82 1.50 -11.81
C ASP A 229 -3.04 2.66 -12.41
N THR A 230 -2.64 3.63 -11.57
CA THR A 230 -1.92 4.82 -12.04
C THR A 230 -0.56 4.46 -12.60
N ILE A 231 0.18 3.60 -11.89
CA ILE A 231 1.49 3.11 -12.34
C ILE A 231 1.31 2.24 -13.59
N ARG A 232 0.35 1.31 -13.59
CA ARG A 232 0.08 0.43 -14.73
C ARG A 232 -0.31 1.22 -15.99
N ASN A 233 -1.09 2.29 -15.86
CA ASN A 233 -1.48 3.14 -16.99
C ASN A 233 -0.27 3.86 -17.61
N TRP A 234 0.66 4.33 -16.79
CA TRP A 234 1.92 4.90 -17.25
C TRP A 234 2.79 3.87 -17.98
N LEU A 235 2.94 2.67 -17.42
CA LEU A 235 3.71 1.59 -18.06
C LEU A 235 3.05 1.14 -19.39
N ASN A 236 1.72 1.09 -19.45
CA ASN A 236 0.98 0.83 -20.70
C ASN A 236 1.27 1.89 -21.75
N TYR A 237 1.34 3.16 -21.35
CA TYR A 237 1.64 4.26 -22.25
C TYR A 237 3.02 4.10 -22.90
N LEU A 238 4.04 3.72 -22.11
CA LEU A 238 5.38 3.46 -22.62
C LEU A 238 5.40 2.34 -23.67
N LEU A 239 4.68 1.25 -23.42
CA LEU A 239 4.57 0.13 -24.36
C LEU A 239 3.78 0.51 -25.62
N TYR A 240 2.66 1.22 -25.46
CA TYR A 240 1.77 1.58 -26.56
C TYR A 240 2.45 2.53 -27.57
N HIS A 241 3.26 3.46 -27.07
CA HIS A 241 3.98 4.43 -27.89
C HIS A 241 5.40 3.98 -28.26
N ASP A 242 5.78 2.74 -27.94
CA ASP A 242 7.12 2.20 -28.17
C ASP A 242 8.22 3.18 -27.72
N ALA A 243 8.01 3.79 -26.54
CA ALA A 243 8.83 4.88 -26.07
C ALA A 243 10.24 4.41 -25.68
N THR A 244 10.36 3.19 -25.16
CA THR A 244 11.62 2.57 -24.73
C THR A 244 11.63 1.07 -25.05
N PRO A 245 11.78 0.69 -26.34
CA PRO A 245 11.74 -0.71 -26.78
C PRO A 245 12.75 -1.62 -26.08
N GLU A 246 13.92 -1.08 -25.72
CA GLU A 246 15.00 -1.76 -25.01
C GLU A 246 14.59 -2.29 -23.63
N TYR A 247 13.56 -1.69 -23.00
CA TYR A 247 13.06 -2.10 -21.68
C TYR A 247 11.70 -2.79 -21.76
N THR A 248 11.25 -3.24 -22.95
CA THR A 248 9.90 -3.81 -23.15
C THR A 248 9.58 -4.92 -22.15
N ASP A 249 10.49 -5.88 -21.98
CA ASP A 249 10.24 -7.03 -21.10
C ASP A 249 10.26 -6.64 -19.63
N ASN A 250 11.17 -5.74 -19.25
CA ASN A 250 11.22 -5.18 -17.90
C ASN A 250 9.95 -4.36 -17.56
N ILE A 251 9.40 -3.60 -18.51
CA ILE A 251 8.12 -2.88 -18.36
C ILE A 251 6.95 -3.87 -18.25
N LYS A 252 6.92 -4.95 -19.03
CA LYS A 252 5.91 -6.01 -18.90
C LYS A 252 5.96 -6.66 -17.52
N SER A 253 7.16 -6.98 -17.01
CA SER A 253 7.34 -7.49 -15.65
C SER A 253 6.80 -6.52 -14.60
N ALA A 254 7.15 -5.23 -14.69
CA ALA A 254 6.65 -4.19 -13.79
C ALA A 254 5.11 -4.11 -13.76
N ARG A 255 4.46 -4.26 -14.92
CA ARG A 255 2.99 -4.29 -15.04
C ARG A 255 2.39 -5.51 -14.31
N THR A 256 3.03 -6.67 -14.40
CA THR A 256 2.57 -7.88 -13.70
C THR A 256 2.56 -7.65 -12.19
N TYR A 257 3.60 -7.00 -11.64
CA TYR A 257 3.64 -6.69 -10.21
C TYR A 257 2.59 -5.67 -9.78
N CYS A 258 2.16 -4.75 -10.64
CA CYS A 258 1.01 -3.88 -10.33
C CYS A 258 -0.28 -4.68 -10.09
N ASN A 259 -0.50 -5.77 -10.83
CA ASN A 259 -1.67 -6.64 -10.66
C ASN A 259 -1.56 -7.49 -9.38
N ILE A 260 -0.37 -8.04 -9.11
CA ILE A 260 -0.12 -8.83 -7.91
C ILE A 260 -0.27 -7.95 -6.65
N ALA A 261 0.31 -6.74 -6.68
CA ALA A 261 0.27 -5.79 -5.57
C ALA A 261 -1.15 -5.40 -5.17
N GLU A 262 -2.06 -5.19 -6.13
CA GLU A 262 -3.44 -4.79 -5.83
C GLU A 262 -4.13 -5.78 -4.88
N LYS A 263 -3.98 -7.09 -5.17
CA LYS A 263 -4.54 -8.15 -4.32
C LYS A 263 -3.76 -8.28 -3.01
N GLN A 264 -2.43 -8.43 -3.11
CA GLN A 264 -1.58 -8.72 -1.95
C GLN A 264 -1.59 -7.60 -0.91
N LEU A 265 -1.53 -6.33 -1.31
CA LEU A 265 -1.59 -5.19 -0.38
C LEU A 265 -2.93 -5.14 0.36
N TRP A 266 -4.03 -5.46 -0.32
CA TRP A 266 -5.34 -5.50 0.32
C TRP A 266 -5.45 -6.65 1.31
N ASP A 267 -4.98 -7.84 0.93
CA ASP A 267 -4.93 -8.99 1.82
C ASP A 267 -4.06 -8.71 3.06
N ASN A 268 -2.93 -8.01 2.90
CA ASN A 268 -2.08 -7.59 4.03
C ASN A 268 -2.83 -6.67 4.99
N GLN A 269 -3.57 -5.68 4.50
CA GLN A 269 -4.38 -4.80 5.37
C GLN A 269 -5.45 -5.58 6.12
N ARG A 270 -6.09 -6.57 5.48
CA ARG A 270 -7.09 -7.41 6.14
C ARG A 270 -6.44 -8.30 7.20
N LEU A 271 -5.24 -8.82 6.96
CA LEU A 271 -4.50 -9.61 7.95
C LEU A 271 -4.05 -8.77 9.13
N LEU A 272 -3.48 -7.59 8.90
CA LEU A 272 -3.07 -6.67 9.97
C LEU A 272 -4.25 -6.26 10.86
N ALA A 273 -5.42 -6.00 10.26
CA ALA A 273 -6.60 -5.58 11.01
C ALA A 273 -7.27 -6.72 11.81
N ASN A 274 -7.10 -7.99 11.41
CA ASN A 274 -7.84 -9.12 11.99
C ASN A 274 -6.94 -10.15 12.71
N GLY A 275 -5.63 -10.13 12.47
CA GLY A 275 -4.67 -11.07 13.05
C GLY A 275 -4.34 -10.79 14.53
N PRO A 276 -3.47 -11.62 15.13
CA PRO A 276 -2.92 -12.89 14.62
C PRO A 276 -3.88 -14.09 14.64
N GLY A 277 -5.14 -13.89 15.05
CA GLY A 277 -6.12 -14.96 15.22
C GLY A 277 -6.43 -15.29 16.68
N ASP A 278 -7.52 -16.01 16.92
CA ASP A 278 -7.95 -16.39 18.27
C ASP A 278 -7.01 -17.44 18.88
N PHE A 279 -6.49 -18.39 18.09
CA PHE A 279 -5.50 -19.38 18.54
C PHE A 279 -4.18 -18.73 18.96
N ASN A 280 -3.62 -17.89 18.11
CA ASN A 280 -2.36 -17.21 18.39
C ASN A 280 -2.49 -16.24 19.57
N LYS A 281 -3.59 -15.48 19.64
CA LYS A 281 -3.93 -14.64 20.80
C LYS A 281 -4.08 -15.48 22.08
N ALA A 282 -4.75 -16.64 22.02
CA ALA A 282 -4.93 -17.50 23.17
C ALA A 282 -3.60 -18.05 23.70
N ASN A 283 -2.68 -18.45 22.83
CA ASN A 283 -1.35 -18.91 23.26
C ASN A 283 -0.52 -17.78 23.87
N SER A 284 -0.50 -16.60 23.23
CA SER A 284 0.17 -15.41 23.78
C SER A 284 -0.39 -15.04 25.16
N PHE A 285 -1.72 -15.04 25.31
CA PHE A 285 -2.40 -14.78 26.56
C PHE A 285 -2.09 -15.80 27.67
N LEU A 286 -1.97 -17.09 27.33
CA LEU A 286 -1.76 -18.15 28.33
C LEU A 286 -0.29 -18.34 28.72
N PHE A 287 0.63 -18.22 27.77
CA PHE A 287 2.00 -18.73 27.91
C PHE A 287 3.09 -17.67 27.79
N GLY A 288 2.74 -16.43 27.46
CA GLY A 288 3.69 -15.32 27.30
C GLY A 288 3.59 -14.67 25.92
N GLY A 289 3.79 -13.35 25.88
CA GLY A 289 3.66 -12.52 24.69
C GLY A 289 3.04 -11.17 25.01
N TYR A 290 2.68 -10.42 23.97
CA TYR A 290 2.03 -9.11 24.01
C TYR A 290 0.69 -9.17 24.74
N TYR A 291 -0.07 -10.27 24.55
CA TYR A 291 -1.37 -10.46 25.19
C TYR A 291 -1.28 -11.05 26.61
N TYR A 292 -0.07 -11.31 27.12
CA TYR A 292 0.14 -11.87 28.45
C TYR A 292 0.12 -10.78 29.53
N ASP A 293 -0.84 -10.83 30.45
CA ASP A 293 -0.87 -9.96 31.62
C ASP A 293 -0.46 -10.72 32.89
N LYS A 294 0.72 -10.38 33.43
CA LYS A 294 1.21 -10.93 34.71
C LYS A 294 0.39 -10.44 35.91
N GLY A 295 -0.35 -9.33 35.79
CA GLY A 295 -1.03 -8.63 36.88
C GLY A 295 -2.49 -9.03 37.13
N THR A 296 -3.16 -9.72 36.20
CA THR A 296 -4.59 -10.04 36.30
C THR A 296 -4.88 -11.53 36.08
N GLN A 297 -4.43 -12.39 37.03
CA GLN A 297 -5.16 -13.64 37.29
C GLN A 297 -6.56 -13.40 37.88
N THR A 298 -6.93 -12.14 38.10
CA THR A 298 -8.30 -11.66 38.32
C THR A 298 -8.56 -10.51 37.35
N GLU A 299 -9.35 -10.81 36.32
CA GLU A 299 -10.07 -9.90 35.42
C GLU A 299 -9.28 -8.76 34.74
N GLN A 300 -8.95 -9.03 33.47
CA GLN A 300 -8.79 -8.10 32.34
C GLN A 300 -7.39 -7.48 32.10
N PRO A 301 -6.64 -8.03 31.11
CA PRO A 301 -5.53 -7.32 30.47
C PRO A 301 -5.99 -6.04 29.77
N LYS A 302 -5.39 -4.90 30.12
CA LYS A 302 -5.62 -3.61 29.43
C LYS A 302 -5.25 -3.64 27.93
N ALA A 303 -4.32 -4.51 27.53
CA ALA A 303 -3.87 -4.65 26.13
C ALA A 303 -4.95 -5.20 25.17
N TRP A 304 -6.05 -5.75 25.71
CA TRP A 304 -7.20 -6.19 24.91
C TRP A 304 -8.20 -5.06 24.63
N ALA A 305 -8.14 -3.95 25.38
CA ALA A 305 -9.12 -2.86 25.33
C ALA A 305 -8.68 -1.71 24.40
N ASP A 306 -7.98 -2.01 23.30
CA ASP A 306 -7.42 -0.97 22.46
C ASP A 306 -8.51 -0.13 21.77
N GLU A 307 -8.40 1.19 21.94
CA GLU A 307 -9.44 2.22 21.75
C GLU A 307 -9.83 2.48 20.28
N ASN A 308 -9.21 1.80 19.31
CA ASN A 308 -9.40 2.07 17.88
C ASN A 308 -10.18 1.00 17.11
N LEU A 309 -10.63 -0.08 17.76
CA LEU A 309 -11.53 -1.06 17.15
C LEU A 309 -12.98 -0.81 17.56
N LEU A 310 -13.73 -0.14 16.68
CA LEU A 310 -15.18 -0.27 16.59
C LEU A 310 -15.55 -1.75 16.40
N ARG A 311 -15.66 -2.53 17.50
CA ARG A 311 -16.52 -3.73 17.66
C ARG A 311 -16.28 -4.43 19.01
N ASN A 312 -17.17 -4.21 19.97
CA ASN A 312 -18.01 -5.21 20.66
C ASN A 312 -17.49 -6.66 20.92
N ARG A 313 -16.18 -6.94 21.09
CA ARG A 313 -15.70 -8.27 21.49
C ARG A 313 -15.11 -8.20 22.89
N ALA A 314 -15.82 -8.76 23.86
CA ALA A 314 -15.35 -8.90 25.23
C ALA A 314 -13.97 -9.60 25.28
N PRO A 315 -13.09 -9.25 26.23
CA PRO A 315 -11.83 -9.96 26.47
C PRO A 315 -12.04 -11.47 26.58
N MET A 316 -11.14 -12.23 25.93
CA MET A 316 -11.18 -13.69 26.01
C MET A 316 -10.88 -14.16 27.44
N ALA A 317 -11.80 -14.90 28.05
CA ALA A 317 -11.59 -15.48 29.37
C ALA A 317 -10.55 -16.61 29.32
N PRO A 318 -9.80 -16.90 30.40
CA PRO A 318 -8.82 -17.98 30.43
C PRO A 318 -9.37 -19.35 30.03
N SER A 319 -10.62 -19.66 30.42
CA SER A 319 -11.28 -20.90 30.04
C SER A 319 -11.55 -20.99 28.53
N VAL A 320 -11.87 -19.87 27.89
CA VAL A 320 -12.07 -19.80 26.43
C VAL A 320 -10.73 -19.95 25.73
N ALA A 321 -9.68 -19.28 26.20
CA ALA A 321 -8.33 -19.42 25.64
C ALA A 321 -7.84 -20.88 25.71
N GLN A 322 -8.01 -21.54 26.86
CA GLN A 322 -7.67 -22.95 27.02
C GLN A 322 -8.47 -23.83 26.06
N LYS A 323 -9.78 -23.58 25.92
CA LYS A 323 -10.64 -24.32 24.99
C LYS A 323 -10.15 -24.15 23.54
N VAL A 324 -9.83 -22.92 23.11
CA VAL A 324 -9.30 -22.63 21.76
C VAL A 324 -8.03 -23.43 21.48
N VAL A 325 -7.06 -23.39 22.39
CA VAL A 325 -5.78 -24.10 22.22
C VAL A 325 -5.98 -25.62 22.17
N MET A 326 -6.77 -26.17 23.10
CA MET A 326 -7.03 -27.61 23.16
C MET A 326 -7.73 -28.14 21.91
N PHE A 327 -8.74 -27.41 21.40
CA PHE A 327 -9.47 -27.84 20.21
C PHE A 327 -8.63 -27.73 18.94
N ALA A 328 -7.81 -26.69 18.80
CA ALA A 328 -6.88 -26.57 17.69
C ALA A 328 -5.85 -27.70 17.69
N LEU A 329 -5.30 -28.05 18.86
CA LEU A 329 -4.39 -29.20 18.99
C LEU A 329 -5.07 -30.53 18.69
N ALA A 330 -6.30 -30.74 19.18
CA ALA A 330 -7.03 -31.97 18.90
C ALA A 330 -7.38 -32.14 17.41
N ALA A 331 -7.60 -31.04 16.70
CA ALA A 331 -7.96 -31.06 15.29
C ALA A 331 -6.76 -31.11 14.33
N ASN A 332 -5.69 -30.37 14.64
CA ASN A 332 -4.57 -30.13 13.74
C ASN A 332 -3.22 -30.60 14.31
N GLY A 333 -3.09 -30.78 15.63
CA GLY A 333 -1.86 -31.21 16.28
C GLY A 333 -1.52 -32.67 15.94
N THR A 334 -0.23 -32.97 15.97
CA THR A 334 0.24 -34.36 15.94
C THR A 334 -0.11 -35.09 17.24
N ASP A 335 -0.16 -36.42 17.22
CA ASP A 335 -0.39 -37.24 18.41
C ASP A 335 0.66 -36.95 19.50
N GLU A 336 1.91 -36.70 19.09
CA GLU A 336 3.02 -36.34 19.97
C GLU A 336 2.80 -34.97 20.63
N GLN A 337 2.47 -33.94 19.85
CA GLN A 337 2.15 -32.60 20.38
C GLN A 337 0.96 -32.65 21.35
N SER A 338 -0.11 -33.35 20.98
CA SER A 338 -1.33 -33.47 21.80
C SER A 338 -1.05 -34.21 23.11
N THR A 339 -0.29 -35.30 23.08
CA THR A 339 0.09 -36.07 24.26
C THR A 339 1.04 -35.28 25.16
N SER A 340 2.04 -34.62 24.57
CA SER A 340 3.00 -33.79 25.28
C SER A 340 2.30 -32.62 25.98
N PHE A 341 1.43 -31.91 25.24
CA PHE A 341 0.62 -30.82 25.78
C PHE A 341 -0.23 -31.27 26.97
N SER A 342 -0.97 -32.38 26.83
CA SER A 342 -1.81 -32.92 27.91
C SER A 342 -0.99 -33.26 29.17
N ASN A 343 0.14 -33.94 29.00
CA ASN A 343 1.01 -34.34 30.11
C ASN A 343 1.63 -33.13 30.83
N LEU A 344 2.13 -32.14 30.08
CA LEU A 344 2.72 -30.93 30.64
C LEU A 344 1.67 -30.04 31.30
N ALA A 345 0.46 -29.95 30.71
CA ALA A 345 -0.67 -29.24 31.29
C ALA A 345 -1.07 -29.84 32.65
N MET A 346 -1.16 -31.17 32.76
CA MET A 346 -1.49 -31.86 34.02
C MET A 346 -0.46 -31.62 35.13
N LYS A 347 0.81 -31.44 34.76
CA LYS A 347 1.90 -31.14 35.71
C LYS A 347 2.03 -29.65 36.02
N GLY A 348 1.37 -28.76 35.27
CA GLY A 348 1.57 -27.32 35.38
C GLY A 348 2.95 -26.86 34.88
N GLU A 349 3.55 -27.60 33.94
CA GLU A 349 4.92 -27.38 33.43
C GLU A 349 4.93 -26.81 32.01
N LEU A 350 3.78 -26.36 31.48
CA LEU A 350 3.72 -25.70 30.17
C LEU A 350 4.41 -24.33 30.21
N SER A 351 5.30 -24.09 29.26
CA SER A 351 6.02 -22.83 29.12
C SER A 351 6.31 -22.52 27.66
N ALA A 352 6.26 -21.24 27.29
CA ALA A 352 6.70 -20.75 25.99
C ALA A 352 8.02 -19.97 26.11
N HIS A 353 8.79 -19.97 25.04
CA HIS A 353 9.95 -19.09 24.88
C HIS A 353 9.95 -18.44 23.50
N ALA A 354 10.39 -17.19 23.44
CA ALA A 354 10.48 -16.46 22.18
C ALA A 354 11.70 -16.92 21.38
N ILE A 355 11.51 -17.15 20.09
CA ILE A 355 12.59 -17.45 19.16
C ILE A 355 13.33 -16.15 18.86
N GLN A 356 14.63 -16.15 19.12
CA GLN A 356 15.50 -14.98 18.93
C GLN A 356 16.11 -14.96 17.53
N ASP A 357 16.74 -13.84 17.19
CA ASP A 357 17.54 -13.66 15.97
C ASP A 357 16.76 -13.82 14.65
N ILE A 358 15.45 -13.60 14.68
CA ILE A 358 14.55 -13.51 13.51
C ILE A 358 13.66 -12.27 13.66
N ASP A 359 13.24 -11.70 12.53
CA ASP A 359 12.26 -10.59 12.52
C ASP A 359 10.82 -11.09 12.33
N GLY A 360 10.69 -12.34 11.86
CA GLY A 360 9.44 -13.05 11.73
C GLY A 360 9.59 -14.23 10.78
N PHE A 361 8.65 -14.40 9.85
CA PHE A 361 8.62 -15.57 8.98
C PHE A 361 8.05 -15.29 7.58
N GLU A 362 8.41 -16.17 6.64
CA GLU A 362 7.87 -16.19 5.27
C GLU A 362 7.02 -17.44 5.06
N ILE A 363 5.80 -17.27 4.54
CA ILE A 363 4.89 -18.39 4.24
C ILE A 363 5.42 -19.21 3.07
N VAL A 364 5.54 -20.53 3.27
CA VAL A 364 5.96 -21.50 2.25
C VAL A 364 4.87 -22.49 1.85
N ASP A 365 3.88 -22.73 2.72
CA ASP A 365 2.75 -23.62 2.43
C ASP A 365 1.51 -23.21 3.23
N ILE A 366 0.32 -23.47 2.69
CA ILE A 366 -0.96 -23.14 3.32
C ILE A 366 -1.88 -24.36 3.23
N LEU A 367 -2.31 -24.86 4.39
CA LEU A 367 -3.19 -26.00 4.51
C LEU A 367 -4.53 -25.54 5.08
N MET A 368 -5.51 -25.38 4.18
CA MET A 368 -6.89 -25.11 4.58
C MET A 368 -7.46 -26.30 5.37
N PRO A 369 -8.36 -26.07 6.35
CA PRO A 369 -9.00 -27.16 7.06
C PRO A 369 -9.80 -28.04 6.09
N ASP A 370 -9.73 -29.35 6.28
CA ASP A 370 -10.54 -30.30 5.51
C ASP A 370 -11.96 -30.43 6.09
N ASP A 371 -12.82 -31.18 5.41
CA ASP A 371 -14.21 -31.39 5.84
C ASP A 371 -14.31 -32.17 7.16
N GLY A 372 -13.30 -32.96 7.51
CA GLY A 372 -13.23 -33.67 8.79
C GLY A 372 -13.02 -32.70 9.94
N ILE A 373 -12.07 -31.78 9.80
CA ILE A 373 -11.78 -30.71 10.75
C ILE A 373 -13.01 -29.80 10.90
N ARG A 374 -13.64 -29.36 9.80
CA ARG A 374 -14.87 -28.54 9.87
C ARG A 374 -15.97 -29.25 10.68
N ARG A 375 -16.25 -30.51 10.39
CA ARG A 375 -17.25 -31.31 11.13
C ARG A 375 -16.90 -31.51 12.59
N PHE A 376 -15.61 -31.67 12.92
CA PHE A 376 -15.15 -31.77 14.29
C PHE A 376 -15.51 -30.50 15.09
N TYR A 377 -15.22 -29.33 14.54
CA TYR A 377 -15.61 -28.05 15.15
C TYR A 377 -17.13 -27.90 15.23
N GLU A 378 -17.87 -28.18 14.16
CA GLU A 378 -19.34 -28.12 14.16
C GLU A 378 -19.98 -29.01 15.23
N THR A 379 -19.39 -30.19 15.48
CA THR A 379 -19.93 -31.17 16.43
C THR A 379 -19.59 -30.82 17.87
N TYR A 380 -18.33 -30.44 18.14
CA TYR A 380 -17.80 -30.37 19.50
C TYR A 380 -17.51 -28.95 20.00
N ALA A 381 -17.35 -27.98 19.10
CA ALA A 381 -17.07 -26.58 19.44
C ALA A 381 -17.59 -25.59 18.37
N PRO A 382 -18.91 -25.52 18.13
CA PRO A 382 -19.49 -24.65 17.11
C PRO A 382 -19.34 -23.16 17.42
N ASP A 383 -18.98 -22.83 18.67
CA ASP A 383 -18.68 -21.47 19.14
C ASP A 383 -17.26 -21.01 18.80
N LEU A 384 -16.38 -21.91 18.34
CA LEU A 384 -14.99 -21.60 18.00
C LEU A 384 -14.77 -21.46 16.49
N ASN A 385 -13.75 -20.70 16.11
CA ASN A 385 -13.34 -20.59 14.71
C ASN A 385 -12.56 -21.85 14.29
N VAL A 386 -12.85 -22.35 13.09
CA VAL A 386 -12.13 -23.47 12.48
C VAL A 386 -10.70 -23.02 12.16
N VAL A 387 -9.75 -23.91 12.43
CA VAL A 387 -8.31 -23.66 12.31
C VAL A 387 -7.72 -24.58 11.25
N GLY A 388 -6.89 -24.03 10.37
CA GLY A 388 -5.99 -24.78 9.47
C GLY A 388 -4.53 -24.53 9.84
N LYS A 389 -3.62 -24.76 8.89
CA LYS A 389 -2.17 -24.62 9.11
C LYS A 389 -1.50 -23.72 8.09
N VAL A 390 -0.43 -23.07 8.53
CA VAL A 390 0.55 -22.39 7.69
C VAL A 390 1.91 -22.99 7.98
N ARG A 391 2.66 -23.39 6.95
CA ARG A 391 4.08 -23.66 7.09
C ARG A 391 4.86 -22.43 6.68
N ALA A 392 5.86 -22.10 7.47
CA ALA A 392 6.68 -20.94 7.25
C ALA A 392 8.15 -21.26 7.51
N LYS A 393 9.03 -20.42 6.97
CA LYS A 393 10.46 -20.43 7.28
C LYS A 393 10.83 -19.13 7.98
N ALA A 394 11.86 -19.18 8.83
CA ALA A 394 12.43 -17.99 9.45
C ALA A 394 12.80 -16.94 8.42
N TRP A 395 12.51 -15.68 8.75
CA TRP A 395 12.81 -14.54 7.89
C TRP A 395 13.43 -13.40 8.72
N ARG A 396 14.41 -12.74 8.11
CA ARG A 396 14.99 -11.48 8.59
C ARG A 396 14.75 -10.42 7.55
N ASP A 397 14.41 -9.22 8.00
CA ASP A 397 14.24 -8.08 7.11
C ASP A 397 15.59 -7.60 6.59
N PRO A 398 15.89 -7.76 5.28
CA PRO A 398 17.10 -7.22 4.68
C PRO A 398 17.20 -5.68 4.77
N ASN A 399 16.09 -4.96 4.98
CA ASN A 399 16.07 -3.51 5.19
C ASN A 399 16.15 -3.11 6.68
N GLY A 400 16.21 -4.09 7.59
CA GLY A 400 16.34 -3.86 9.02
C GLY A 400 17.67 -3.20 9.39
N PRO A 401 17.75 -2.54 10.56
CA PRO A 401 19.00 -1.98 11.03
C PRO A 401 20.07 -3.08 11.19
N PRO A 402 21.34 -2.79 10.89
CA PRO A 402 22.41 -3.76 11.11
C PRO A 402 22.50 -4.12 12.59
N ILE A 403 22.55 -5.41 12.88
CA ILE A 403 22.75 -5.92 14.24
C ILE A 403 24.21 -5.61 14.65
N ASP A 404 24.38 -5.00 15.82
CA ASP A 404 25.69 -4.73 16.38
C ASP A 404 26.34 -6.04 16.84
N LEU A 405 27.32 -6.52 16.08
CA LEU A 405 28.06 -7.75 16.35
C LEU A 405 29.45 -7.42 16.86
N ALA A 406 29.90 -8.11 17.91
CA ALA A 406 31.28 -7.95 18.35
C ALA A 406 32.26 -8.49 17.28
N PRO A 407 33.52 -8.00 17.25
CA PRO A 407 34.51 -8.48 16.28
C PRO A 407 34.68 -10.01 16.33
N GLY A 408 34.39 -10.68 15.22
CA GLY A 408 34.50 -12.14 15.09
C GLY A 408 33.18 -12.90 15.33
N GLU A 409 32.11 -12.21 15.71
CA GLU A 409 30.77 -12.80 15.77
C GLU A 409 30.11 -12.79 14.38
N ALA A 410 29.30 -13.81 14.13
CA ALA A 410 28.47 -13.91 12.95
C ALA A 410 27.03 -14.12 13.39
N LEU A 411 26.07 -13.62 12.61
CA LEU A 411 24.67 -13.86 12.89
C LEU A 411 24.39 -15.37 12.88
N PRO A 412 23.52 -15.85 13.80
CA PRO A 412 23.05 -17.22 13.75
C PRO A 412 22.50 -17.54 12.37
N ASN A 413 22.81 -18.73 11.87
CA ASN A 413 22.26 -19.18 10.61
C ASN A 413 20.79 -19.56 10.84
N ILE A 414 19.87 -18.78 10.25
CA ILE A 414 18.44 -19.07 10.31
C ILE A 414 17.95 -19.99 9.19
N HIS A 415 18.83 -20.32 8.24
CA HIS A 415 18.47 -21.21 7.14
C HIS A 415 18.13 -22.61 7.67
N GLY A 416 16.94 -23.10 7.29
CA GLY A 416 16.42 -24.40 7.73
C GLY A 416 15.54 -24.32 8.98
N MET A 417 15.37 -23.15 9.61
CA MET A 417 14.36 -22.97 10.64
C MET A 417 12.97 -22.87 9.99
N GLU A 418 12.14 -23.87 10.28
CA GLU A 418 10.78 -23.99 9.77
C GLU A 418 9.79 -24.04 10.93
N PHE A 419 8.60 -23.48 10.68
CA PHE A 419 7.53 -23.36 11.67
C PHE A 419 6.24 -23.90 11.07
N GLU A 420 5.43 -24.55 11.90
CA GLU A 420 4.04 -24.87 11.60
C GLU A 420 3.15 -24.08 12.56
N PHE A 421 2.37 -23.15 12.00
CA PHE A 421 1.44 -22.31 12.74
C PHE A 421 0.02 -22.75 12.49
N PHE A 422 -0.81 -22.63 13.53
CA PHE A 422 -2.24 -22.81 13.42
C PHE A 422 -2.92 -21.44 13.27
N VAL A 423 -3.76 -21.31 12.24
CA VAL A 423 -4.39 -20.03 11.87
C VAL A 423 -5.83 -20.28 11.46
N GLU A 424 -6.75 -19.40 11.84
CA GLU A 424 -8.16 -19.54 11.52
C GLU A 424 -8.42 -19.48 10.02
N GLU A 425 -9.38 -20.29 9.55
CA GLU A 425 -9.79 -20.38 8.14
C GLU A 425 -10.10 -19.00 7.53
N ARG A 426 -10.72 -18.11 8.32
CA ARG A 426 -11.06 -16.73 7.92
C ARG A 426 -9.85 -15.83 7.70
N LEU A 427 -8.71 -16.13 8.32
CA LEU A 427 -7.45 -15.40 8.10
C LEU A 427 -6.65 -16.08 6.98
N LEU A 428 -6.67 -17.42 6.91
CA LEU A 428 -5.98 -18.19 5.88
C LEU A 428 -6.38 -17.77 4.45
N GLN A 429 -7.63 -17.34 4.24
CA GLN A 429 -8.09 -16.85 2.93
C GLN A 429 -7.34 -15.60 2.41
N TYR A 430 -6.66 -14.87 3.30
CA TYR A 430 -5.83 -13.71 2.97
C TYR A 430 -4.34 -14.07 2.89
N CYS A 431 -3.93 -15.25 3.35
CA CYS A 431 -2.55 -15.70 3.24
C CYS A 431 -2.22 -16.12 1.80
N TYR A 432 -0.97 -15.91 1.40
CA TYR A 432 -0.46 -16.36 0.10
C TYR A 432 1.05 -16.69 0.21
N LEU A 433 1.53 -17.50 -0.73
CA LEU A 433 2.93 -17.95 -0.73
C LEU A 433 3.91 -16.79 -0.89
N GLY A 434 5.00 -16.84 -0.12
CA GLY A 434 6.05 -15.82 -0.09
C GLY A 434 5.70 -14.57 0.72
N MET A 435 4.48 -14.47 1.26
CA MET A 435 4.09 -13.41 2.20
C MET A 435 5.01 -13.42 3.42
N LYS A 436 5.45 -12.25 3.88
CA LYS A 436 6.36 -12.10 5.02
C LYS A 436 5.66 -11.38 6.15
N PHE A 437 5.79 -11.88 7.36
CA PHE A 437 5.29 -11.27 8.58
C PHE A 437 6.46 -10.76 9.41
N VAL A 438 6.32 -9.54 9.94
CA VAL A 438 7.15 -9.03 11.04
C VAL A 438 6.37 -9.26 12.32
N THR A 439 6.85 -10.18 13.16
CA THR A 439 6.17 -10.60 14.40
C THR A 439 7.13 -11.42 15.27
N THR A 440 6.83 -11.51 16.56
CA THR A 440 7.55 -12.39 17.48
C THR A 440 7.00 -13.81 17.36
N VAL A 441 7.88 -14.78 17.13
CA VAL A 441 7.54 -16.21 17.11
C VAL A 441 7.89 -16.82 18.46
N TRP A 442 7.01 -17.68 18.95
CA TRP A 442 7.15 -18.39 20.22
C TRP A 442 7.04 -19.90 20.01
N GLU A 443 7.80 -20.65 20.79
CA GLU A 443 7.75 -22.11 20.86
C GLU A 443 7.32 -22.56 22.25
N LEU A 444 6.27 -23.37 22.31
CA LEU A 444 5.87 -24.10 23.50
C LEU A 444 6.77 -25.33 23.68
N ASN A 445 7.06 -25.67 24.93
CA ASN A 445 7.83 -26.88 25.29
C ASN A 445 7.15 -28.22 24.91
N CYS A 446 5.96 -28.18 24.28
CA CYS A 446 5.32 -29.32 23.64
C CYS A 446 5.51 -29.38 22.10
N GLY A 447 6.34 -28.51 21.52
CA GLY A 447 6.66 -28.48 20.09
C GLY A 447 5.60 -27.76 19.23
N VAL A 448 4.84 -26.85 19.83
CA VAL A 448 3.80 -26.06 19.15
C VAL A 448 4.29 -24.63 18.99
N PHE A 449 4.21 -24.09 17.78
CA PHE A 449 4.58 -22.71 17.49
C PHE A 449 3.35 -21.82 17.43
N PHE A 450 3.49 -20.60 17.92
CA PHE A 450 2.54 -19.52 17.73
C PHE A 450 3.28 -18.22 17.46
N PHE A 451 2.60 -17.25 16.86
CA PHE A 451 3.14 -15.91 16.68
C PHE A 451 2.25 -14.89 17.37
N ASP A 452 2.82 -13.75 17.68
CA ASP A 452 2.17 -12.76 18.54
C ASP A 452 1.49 -11.65 17.71
N GLU A 453 1.46 -10.42 18.21
CA GLU A 453 1.03 -9.27 17.42
C GLU A 453 1.77 -9.18 16.07
N ILE A 454 1.01 -8.85 15.02
CA ILE A 454 1.57 -8.64 13.69
C ILE A 454 1.95 -7.16 13.58
N LEU A 455 3.25 -6.88 13.56
CA LEU A 455 3.77 -5.52 13.45
C LEU A 455 3.68 -5.02 12.01
N ASN A 456 4.02 -5.88 11.04
CA ASN A 456 3.89 -5.57 9.63
C ASN A 456 3.72 -6.84 8.77
N ALA A 457 3.25 -6.66 7.54
CA ALA A 457 3.06 -7.71 6.56
C ALA A 457 3.48 -7.24 5.16
N TYR A 458 4.42 -7.96 4.54
CA TYR A 458 4.98 -7.61 3.24
C TYR A 458 4.55 -8.58 2.13
N CYS A 459 4.43 -8.03 0.92
CA CYS A 459 4.13 -8.76 -0.31
C CYS A 459 5.16 -9.86 -0.62
N SER A 460 4.79 -10.81 -1.48
CA SER A 460 5.68 -11.92 -1.83
C SER A 460 6.95 -11.46 -2.54
N PHE A 461 6.85 -10.35 -3.26
CA PHE A 461 7.93 -9.69 -4.00
C PHE A 461 8.59 -8.54 -3.22
N TYR A 462 8.54 -8.56 -1.88
CA TYR A 462 9.26 -7.61 -1.02
C TYR A 462 10.70 -7.42 -1.48
N THR A 463 11.02 -6.20 -1.92
CA THR A 463 12.30 -5.85 -2.54
C THR A 463 12.79 -4.54 -1.94
N PRO A 464 13.72 -4.58 -0.96
CA PRO A 464 14.41 -3.38 -0.52
C PRO A 464 15.21 -2.74 -1.66
N SER A 465 15.32 -1.43 -1.63
CA SER A 465 16.07 -0.66 -2.62
C SER A 465 16.95 0.38 -1.93
N LEU A 466 18.10 0.69 -2.54
CA LEU A 466 18.93 1.81 -2.07
C LEU A 466 18.20 3.16 -2.19
N ASN A 467 17.15 3.24 -3.01
CA ASN A 467 16.28 4.41 -3.09
C ASN A 467 15.58 4.68 -1.75
N ASP A 468 15.42 3.68 -0.88
CA ASP A 468 14.84 3.84 0.45
C ASP A 468 15.73 4.71 1.36
N LEU A 469 17.05 4.69 1.14
CA LEU A 469 18.01 5.57 1.85
C LEU A 469 17.90 7.04 1.43
N MET A 470 17.29 7.31 0.27
CA MET A 470 17.08 8.67 -0.23
C MET A 470 15.83 9.33 0.37
N LEU A 471 15.04 8.59 1.15
CA LEU A 471 13.84 9.11 1.80
C LEU A 471 14.21 10.11 2.90
N GLY A 472 13.73 11.34 2.75
CA GLY A 472 14.06 12.44 3.66
C GLY A 472 15.49 12.99 3.50
N TRP A 473 16.29 12.46 2.56
CA TRP A 473 17.63 12.97 2.29
C TRP A 473 17.58 14.43 1.86
N LYS A 474 18.48 15.24 2.44
CA LYS A 474 18.67 16.64 2.09
C LYS A 474 20.12 16.85 1.70
N ALA A 475 20.33 17.55 0.58
CA ALA A 475 21.67 17.91 0.15
C ALA A 475 22.42 18.61 1.29
N PRO A 476 23.65 18.17 1.61
CA PRO A 476 24.47 18.82 2.63
C PRO A 476 24.58 20.32 2.36
N ARG A 477 24.31 21.14 3.38
CA ARG A 477 24.51 22.59 3.26
C ARG A 477 26.00 22.88 3.27
N ASP A 478 26.47 23.53 2.22
CA ASP A 478 27.84 24.03 2.15
C ASP A 478 28.02 25.19 3.13
N LEU A 479 28.62 24.90 4.29
CA LEU A 479 28.87 25.87 5.35
C LEU A 479 29.97 26.88 4.99
N THR A 480 30.76 26.63 3.93
CA THR A 480 31.86 27.51 3.52
C THR A 480 31.40 28.73 2.72
N LYS A 481 30.18 28.70 2.16
CA LYS A 481 29.61 29.78 1.34
C LYS A 481 28.97 30.93 2.14
N LYS A 482 28.82 30.78 3.47
CA LYS A 482 28.26 31.84 4.33
C LYS A 482 29.10 33.13 4.38
N GLY A 483 30.40 33.07 4.04
CA GLY A 483 31.28 34.24 4.10
C GLY A 483 31.16 35.27 2.96
N LYS A 484 30.30 35.07 1.94
CA LYS A 484 30.23 35.98 0.77
C LYS A 484 28.87 36.57 0.43
N GLN A 485 27.81 36.27 1.21
CA GLN A 485 26.46 36.82 0.95
C GLN A 485 25.87 37.67 2.08
N GLU A 486 26.54 37.84 3.22
CA GLU A 486 26.09 38.72 4.32
C GLU A 486 26.43 40.21 4.09
N GLY A 487 26.37 40.69 2.84
CA GLY A 487 26.68 42.07 2.49
C GLY A 487 25.56 42.87 1.81
N LYS A 488 24.41 42.27 1.47
CA LYS A 488 23.39 42.97 0.65
C LYS A 488 21.92 42.77 0.99
N THR A 489 21.55 42.09 2.06
CA THR A 489 20.13 41.97 2.45
C THR A 489 19.97 42.02 3.97
N SER A 490 20.35 43.16 4.53
CA SER A 490 19.95 43.58 5.87
C SER A 490 19.05 44.81 5.74
N LEU A 491 17.80 44.59 5.34
CA LEU A 491 16.64 45.42 5.67
C LEU A 491 15.38 44.70 5.14
N GLU A 492 14.38 44.63 6.00
CA GLU A 492 13.01 44.12 5.75
C GLU A 492 12.82 42.59 5.89
N ASN A 493 12.75 42.13 7.13
CA ASN A 493 11.47 41.71 7.73
C ASN A 493 11.73 41.12 9.12
N ALA A 494 11.76 42.01 10.11
CA ALA A 494 11.46 41.65 11.47
C ALA A 494 9.93 41.78 11.65
N THR A 495 9.25 40.64 11.83
CA THR A 495 8.12 40.48 12.75
C THR A 495 7.67 39.02 12.74
N THR A 496 7.74 38.40 13.93
CA THR A 496 6.75 37.46 14.53
C THR A 496 6.47 36.13 13.80
N ASP A 497 6.50 34.93 14.39
CA ASP A 497 6.45 34.53 15.80
C ASP A 497 7.06 33.13 16.02
N ASP A 498 7.60 32.94 17.23
CA ASP A 498 8.02 31.69 17.84
C ASP A 498 6.83 30.73 18.07
N VAL A 499 7.02 29.44 17.80
CA VAL A 499 6.42 28.36 18.60
C VAL A 499 7.49 27.31 18.85
N ALA A 500 7.85 27.20 20.13
CA ALA A 500 8.86 26.31 20.69
C ALA A 500 8.43 24.83 20.62
N PHE A 501 9.38 23.98 20.26
CA PHE A 501 9.39 22.56 20.62
C PHE A 501 9.94 22.46 22.05
N SER A 502 9.15 21.88 22.96
CA SER A 502 9.63 21.45 24.28
C SER A 502 9.90 19.95 24.23
N ASP A 503 11.18 19.59 24.19
CA ASP A 503 11.67 18.34 24.77
C ASP A 503 11.70 18.54 26.28
N GLU A 504 11.12 17.63 27.06
CA GLU A 504 11.69 17.24 28.34
C GLU A 504 11.14 15.88 28.79
N GLU A 505 12.09 15.06 29.23
CA GLU A 505 12.01 13.71 29.75
C GLU A 505 11.01 13.57 30.91
N TYR A 506 10.31 12.42 30.95
CA TYR A 506 10.24 11.52 32.10
C TYR A 506 9.82 10.12 31.66
#